data_AF-A0A4V2RN04-F1
#
_entry.id   AF-A0A4V2RN04-F1
#
_cell.length_a   1.000
_cell.length_b   1.000
_cell.length_c   1.000
_cell.angle_alpha   90.00
_cell.angle_beta   90.00
_cell.angle_gamma   90.00
#
_symmetry.space_group_name_H-M   'P 1'
#
loop_
_entity.id
_entity.type
_entity.pdbx_description
1 polymer ?
#
loop_
_entity_poly.entity_id
_entity_poly.type
_entity_poly.pdbx_seq_one_letter_code
_entity_poly.pdbx_strand_id
1 'polypeptide(L)'
;MLIVIGIMFFGVSVGLLLRNNPPKLLPKFINLVIYALLLILGISVGANEMIVNNLHTLGVQALIITLGALVGSILLSWLLFRYLFK
;
A
#
# COMPACT_ATOMS: atom_id res chain seq x y z
N MET A 1 2.88 1.47 -17.49
CA MET A 1 1.61 1.06 -16.84
C MET A 1 1.10 -0.30 -17.34
N LEU A 2 1.10 -0.59 -18.65
CA LEU A 2 0.72 -1.91 -19.19
C LEU A 2 1.47 -3.08 -18.56
N ILE A 3 2.78 -2.94 -18.31
CA ILE A 3 3.59 -3.99 -17.65
C ILE A 3 3.06 -4.30 -16.25
N VAL A 4 2.73 -3.27 -15.46
CA VAL A 4 2.20 -3.45 -14.10
C VAL A 4 0.85 -4.16 -14.15
N ILE A 5 -0.03 -3.75 -15.06
CA ILE A 5 -1.33 -4.39 -15.29
C ILE A 5 -1.12 -5.86 -15.69
N GLY A 6 -0.19 -6.15 -16.59
CA GLY A 6 0.13 -7.52 -17.00
C GLY A 6 0.61 -8.40 -15.84
N ILE A 7 1.49 -7.86 -14.98
CA ILE A 7 1.95 -8.55 -13.77
C ILE A 7 0.80 -8.81 -12.80
N MET A 8 -0.15 -7.88 -12.65
CA MET A 8 -1.34 -8.09 -11.82
C MET A 8 -2.22 -9.22 -12.36
N PHE A 9 -2.48 -9.25 -13.68
CA PHE A 9 -3.23 -10.35 -14.32
C PHE A 9 -2.54 -11.70 -14.15
N PHE A 10 -1.21 -11.73 -14.28
CA PHE A 10 -0.43 -12.93 -14.05
C PHE A 10 -0.55 -13.39 -12.59
N GLY A 11 -0.41 -12.47 -11.63
CA GLY A 11 -0.57 -12.77 -10.20
C GLY A 11 -1.94 -13.32 -9.84
N VAL A 12 -3.01 -12.76 -10.41
CA VAL A 12 -4.38 -13.29 -10.25
C VAL A 12 -4.51 -14.68 -10.86
N SER A 13 -3.98 -14.90 -12.07
CA SER A 13 -4.04 -16.20 -12.75
C SER A 13 -3.32 -17.30 -11.96
N VAL A 14 -2.12 -17.00 -11.45
CA VAL A 14 -1.36 -17.90 -10.58
C VAL A 14 -2.09 -18.15 -9.26
N GLY A 15 -2.66 -17.11 -8.65
CA GLY A 15 -3.44 -17.21 -7.42
C GLY A 15 -4.68 -18.12 -7.58
N LEU A 16 -5.34 -18.08 -8.73
CA LEU A 16 -6.46 -18.97 -9.04
C LEU A 16 -6.02 -20.43 -9.21
N LEU A 17 -4.86 -20.68 -9.84
CA LEU A 17 -4.32 -22.03 -10.01
C LEU A 17 -3.92 -22.67 -8.66
N LEU A 18 -3.36 -21.88 -7.74
CA LEU A 18 -2.91 -22.33 -6.41
C LEU A 18 -4.02 -22.33 -5.35
N ARG A 19 -5.26 -21.94 -5.70
CA ARG A 19 -6.38 -21.81 -4.75
C ARG A 19 -6.66 -23.07 -3.93
N ASN A 20 -6.48 -24.26 -4.52
CA ASN A 20 -6.77 -25.52 -3.85
C ASN A 20 -5.74 -25.93 -2.79
N ASN A 21 -4.50 -25.40 -2.87
CA ASN A 21 -3.44 -25.69 -1.90
C ASN A 21 -2.67 -24.39 -1.60
N PRO A 22 -3.25 -23.48 -0.79
CA PRO A 22 -2.61 -22.20 -0.54
C PRO A 22 -1.26 -22.41 0.16
N PRO A 23 -0.17 -21.79 -0.34
CA PRO A 23 1.14 -21.92 0.28
C PRO A 23 1.13 -21.31 1.67
N LYS A 24 1.33 -22.12 2.71
CA LYS A 24 1.34 -21.69 4.12
C LYS A 24 2.42 -20.64 4.44
N LEU A 25 3.48 -20.58 3.62
CA LEU A 25 4.58 -19.61 3.74
C LEU A 25 4.29 -18.26 3.08
N LEU A 26 3.21 -18.14 2.31
CA LEU A 26 2.89 -16.93 1.55
C LEU A 26 2.74 -15.69 2.45
N PRO A 27 2.00 -15.73 3.58
CA PRO A 27 1.90 -14.56 4.46
C PRO A 27 3.25 -14.13 5.05
N LYS A 28 4.11 -15.11 5.38
CA LYS A 28 5.45 -14.84 5.90
C LYS A 28 6.35 -14.20 4.84
N PHE A 29 6.25 -14.67 3.60
CA PHE A 29 7.00 -14.11 2.48
C PHE A 29 6.52 -12.69 2.13
N ILE A 30 5.21 -12.45 2.11
CA ILE A 30 4.64 -11.11 1.89
C ILE A 30 5.15 -10.13 2.95
N ASN A 31 5.10 -10.50 4.23
CA ASN A 31 5.61 -9.64 5.30
C ASN A 31 7.10 -9.33 5.14
N LEU A 32 7.91 -10.35 4.79
CA LEU A 32 9.34 -10.14 4.53
C LEU A 32 9.57 -9.12 3.40
N VAL A 33 8.81 -9.24 2.31
CA VAL A 33 8.88 -8.31 1.18
C VAL A 33 8.44 -6.90 1.60
N ILE A 34 7.36 -6.76 2.37
CA ILE A 34 6.91 -5.47 2.89
C ILE A 34 8.01 -4.81 3.73
N TYR A 35 8.66 -5.55 4.63
CA TYR A 35 9.76 -5.01 5.43
C TYR A 35 10.94 -4.59 4.56
N ALA A 36 11.31 -5.39 3.56
CA ALA A 36 12.37 -5.04 2.62
C ALA A 36 12.03 -3.76 1.83
N LEU A 37 10.79 -3.64 1.34
CA LEU A 37 10.32 -2.45 0.62
C LEU A 37 10.32 -1.21 1.52
N LEU A 38 9.86 -1.33 2.77
CA LEU A 38 9.88 -0.23 3.73
C LEU A 38 11.31 0.22 4.06
N LEU A 39 12.24 -0.73 4.19
CA LEU A 39 13.66 -0.43 4.43
C LEU A 39 14.28 0.29 3.23
N ILE A 40 14.06 -0.20 2.01
CA ILE A 40 14.54 0.43 0.78
C ILE A 40 13.95 1.84 0.64
N LEU A 41 12.67 2.01 0.94
CA LEU A 41 12.00 3.31 0.93
C LEU A 41 12.66 4.27 1.92
N GLY A 42 12.89 3.83 3.16
CA GLY A 42 13.56 4.62 4.18
C GLY A 42 14.96 5.08 3.75
N ILE A 43 15.76 4.18 3.18
CA ILE A 43 17.10 4.50 2.65
C ILE A 43 17.00 5.49 1.49
N SER A 44 16.09 5.25 0.53
CA SER A 44 15.93 6.10 -0.66
C SER A 44 15.49 7.53 -0.29
N VAL A 45 14.64 7.65 0.73
CA VAL A 45 14.19 8.95 1.25
C VAL A 45 15.28 9.63 2.06
N GLY A 46 15.99 8.90 2.92
CA GLY A 46 17.06 9.44 3.76
C GLY A 46 18.33 9.82 3.00
N ALA A 47 18.62 9.16 1.88
CA ALA A 47 19.75 9.50 1.01
C ALA A 47 19.48 10.70 0.09
N ASN A 48 18.24 11.19 0.03
CA ASN A 48 17.86 12.31 -0.81
C ASN A 48 17.91 13.62 -0.01
N GLU A 49 18.99 14.37 -0.16
CA GLU A 49 19.21 15.64 0.56
C GLU A 49 18.08 16.66 0.37
N MET A 50 17.43 16.70 -0.80
CA MET A 50 16.28 17.59 -1.02
C MET A 50 15.10 17.20 -0.14
N ILE A 51 14.83 15.89 -0.01
CA ILE A 51 13.75 15.40 0.83
C ILE A 51 14.11 15.64 2.30
N VAL A 52 15.33 15.28 2.72
CA VAL A 52 15.81 15.45 4.10
C VAL A 52 15.74 16.92 4.56
N ASN A 53 16.25 17.84 3.75
CA ASN A 53 16.25 19.27 4.09
C ASN A 53 14.83 19.88 4.10
N ASN A 54 13.89 19.28 3.38
CA ASN A 54 12.47 19.69 3.35
C ASN A 54 11.56 18.71 4.12
N LEU A 55 12.11 17.84 4.99
CA LEU A 55 11.33 16.82 5.69
C LEU A 55 10.24 17.45 6.56
N HIS A 56 10.49 18.63 7.12
CA HIS A 56 9.50 19.33 7.93
C HIS A 56 8.28 19.75 7.09
N THR A 57 8.50 20.38 5.94
CA THR A 57 7.41 20.87 5.07
C THR A 57 6.70 19.70 4.36
N LEU A 58 7.47 18.80 3.74
CA LEU A 58 6.95 17.60 3.08
C LEU A 58 6.29 16.65 4.07
N GLY A 59 6.85 16.50 5.27
CA GLY A 59 6.32 15.64 6.32
C GLY A 59 4.98 16.13 6.83
N VAL A 60 4.84 17.42 7.15
CA VAL A 60 3.56 18.01 7.58
C VAL A 60 2.52 17.91 6.46
N GLN A 61 2.91 18.22 5.22
CA GLN A 61 2.01 18.09 4.07
C GLN A 61 1.52 16.65 3.88
N ALA A 62 2.44 15.67 3.95
CA ALA A 62 2.09 14.25 3.88
C ALA A 62 1.17 13.84 5.03
N LEU A 63 1.40 14.33 6.25
CA LEU A 63 0.55 14.07 7.42
C LEU A 63 -0.88 14.60 7.21
N ILE A 64 -1.02 15.82 6.72
CA ILE A 64 -2.34 16.41 6.44
C ILE A 64 -3.07 15.63 5.34
N ILE A 65 -2.37 15.30 4.26
CA ILE A 65 -2.95 14.53 3.14
C ILE A 65 -3.39 13.14 3.61
N THR A 66 -2.53 12.43 4.36
CA THR A 66 -2.85 11.08 4.85
C THR A 66 -4.00 11.08 5.84
N LEU A 67 -4.04 12.01 6.80
CA LEU A 67 -5.16 12.15 7.72
C LEU A 67 -6.46 12.50 6.99
N GLY A 68 -6.41 13.45 6.06
CA GLY A 68 -7.57 13.83 5.25
C GLY A 68 -8.10 12.66 4.42
N ALA A 69 -7.21 11.91 3.77
CA ALA A 69 -7.58 10.73 2.99
C ALA A 69 -8.14 9.59 3.87
N LEU A 70 -7.56 9.37 5.06
CA LEU A 70 -8.06 8.37 6.01
C LEU A 70 -9.45 8.73 6.52
N VAL A 71 -9.64 9.96 7.02
CA VAL A 71 -10.94 10.43 7.51
C VAL A 71 -11.98 10.39 6.39
N GLY A 72 -11.64 10.87 5.20
CA GLY A 72 -12.52 10.81 4.03
C GLY A 72 -12.92 9.38 3.68
N SER A 73 -11.97 8.46 3.61
CA SER A 73 -12.23 7.05 3.28
C SER A 73 -13.11 6.38 4.33
N ILE A 74 -12.87 6.64 5.62
CA ILE A 74 -13.69 6.09 6.72
C ILE A 74 -15.11 6.66 6.66
N LEU A 75 -15.27 7.97 6.48
CA LEU A 75 -16.57 8.63 6.40
C LEU A 75 -17.40 8.14 5.21
N LEU A 76 -16.79 8.06 4.02
CA LEU A 76 -17.47 7.56 2.83
C LEU A 76 -17.83 6.08 2.98
N SER A 77 -16.92 5.25 3.50
CA SER A 77 -17.19 3.83 3.75
C SER A 77 -18.33 3.65 4.76
N TRP A 78 -18.36 4.44 5.83
CA TRP A 78 -19.44 4.43 6.82
C TRP A 78 -20.78 4.87 6.23
N LEU A 79 -20.78 5.93 5.42
CA LEU A 79 -21.98 6.42 4.75
C LEU A 79 -22.52 5.37 3.77
N LEU A 80 -21.65 4.77 2.96
CA LEU A 80 -22.00 3.69 2.04
C LEU A 80 -22.60 2.50 2.81
N PHE A 81 -21.98 2.10 3.93
CA PHE A 81 -22.49 1.03 4.78
C PHE A 81 -23.89 1.34 5.30
N ARG A 82 -24.15 2.58 5.73
CA ARG A 82 -25.44 2.98 6.28
C ARG A 82 -26.57 3.11 5.24
N TYR A 83 -26.25 3.43 3.98
CA TYR A 83 -27.24 3.57 2.91
C TYR A 83 -27.54 2.28 2.15
N LEU A 84 -26.57 1.36 2.01
CA LEU A 84 -26.76 0.11 1.26
C LEU A 84 -27.01 -1.12 2.14
N PHE A 85 -26.50 -1.16 3.38
CA PHE A 85 -26.58 -2.34 4.25
C PHE A 85 -27.48 -2.13 5.48
N LYS A 86 -28.27 -1.05 5.51
CA LYS A 86 -29.31 -0.76 6.49
C LYS A 86 -30.60 -0.41 5.76
#